data_AF-A0A1V1P461-F1
#
_entry.id   AF-A0A1V1P461-F1
#
_cell.length_a   1.000
_cell.length_b   1.000
_cell.length_c   1.000
_cell.angle_alpha   90.00
_cell.angle_beta   90.00
_cell.angle_gamma   90.00
#
_symmetry.space_group_name_H-M   'P 1'
#
loop_
_entity.id
_entity.type
_entity.pdbx_description
1 polymer ?
#
loop_
_entity_poly.entity_id
_entity_poly.type
_entity_poly.pdbx_seq_one_letter_code
_entity_poly.pdbx_strand_id
1 'polypeptide(L)'
;MILDAKNEYIAKKFRPGVDLIFNPLDCDSIQWNFFDEIKRWPDIDALSAFIVPENKSHSDPIWTHAPREIIAALIELLIKMKHANCGELWSVLNAGVSTIRKALKHSNNMCVRG
;
A
#
# COMPACT_ATOMS: atom_id res chain seq x y z
N MET A 1 4.54 20.37 -0.52
CA MET A 1 4.04 19.44 -1.54
C MET A 1 3.00 20.16 -2.37
N ILE A 2 3.05 20.05 -3.71
CA ILE A 2 2.11 20.69 -4.64
C ILE A 2 1.45 19.58 -5.45
N LEU A 3 0.12 19.57 -5.50
CA LEU A 3 -0.63 18.68 -6.39
C LEU A 3 -0.85 19.38 -7.73
N ASP A 4 -0.02 19.06 -8.72
CA ASP A 4 -0.08 19.66 -10.06
C ASP A 4 -0.77 18.73 -11.06
N ALA A 5 -2.10 18.76 -11.09
CA ALA A 5 -2.89 17.87 -11.94
C ALA A 5 -2.78 18.18 -13.45
N LYS A 6 -2.33 19.38 -13.83
CA LYS A 6 -2.26 19.84 -15.22
C LYS A 6 -0.83 19.93 -15.76
N ASN A 7 0.17 19.63 -14.95
CA ASN A 7 1.58 19.82 -15.26
C ASN A 7 1.95 21.27 -15.63
N GLU A 8 1.15 22.27 -15.24
CA GLU A 8 1.44 23.68 -15.55
C GLU A 8 2.50 24.26 -14.61
N TYR A 9 2.52 23.78 -13.36
CA TYR A 9 3.48 24.23 -12.37
C TYR A 9 4.86 23.64 -12.68
N ILE A 10 4.92 22.32 -12.90
CA ILE A 10 6.16 21.63 -13.23
C ILE A 10 6.81 22.22 -14.50
N ALA A 11 6.02 22.47 -15.55
CA ALA A 11 6.52 23.05 -16.80
C ALA A 11 7.16 24.44 -16.65
N LYS A 12 6.72 25.24 -15.67
CA LYS A 12 7.19 26.62 -15.49
C LYS A 12 8.22 26.79 -14.37
N LYS A 13 8.23 25.88 -13.39
CA LYS A 13 8.90 26.09 -12.10
C LYS A 13 9.77 24.93 -11.64
N PHE A 14 9.76 23.78 -12.33
CA PHE A 14 10.60 22.64 -11.97
C PHE A 14 12.09 22.95 -12.10
N ARG A 15 12.85 22.56 -11.08
CA ARG A 15 14.31 22.68 -11.05
C ARG A 15 14.92 21.27 -11.01
N PRO A 16 15.47 20.78 -12.14
CA PRO A 16 16.13 19.48 -12.17
C PRO A 16 17.23 19.36 -11.11
N GLY A 17 17.28 18.22 -10.42
CA GLY A 17 18.24 17.94 -9.35
C GLY A 17 17.95 18.63 -8.01
N VAL A 18 16.90 19.45 -7.93
CA VAL A 18 16.47 20.10 -6.68
C VAL A 18 15.06 19.63 -6.28
N ASP A 19 14.13 19.66 -7.22
CA ASP A 19 12.74 19.30 -6.98
C ASP A 19 12.53 17.79 -7.28
N LEU A 20 11.63 17.15 -6.52
CA LEU A 20 11.27 15.74 -6.72
C LEU A 20 9.91 15.63 -7.41
N ILE A 21 9.83 14.73 -8.38
CA ILE A 21 8.57 14.37 -9.07
C ILE A 21 8.07 13.07 -8.47
N PHE A 22 6.77 13.01 -8.17
CA PHE A 22 6.11 11.77 -7.76
C PHE A 22 4.91 11.52 -8.67
N ASN A 23 5.17 10.87 -9.79
CA ASN A 23 4.20 10.53 -10.83
C ASN A 23 4.63 9.22 -11.51
N PRO A 24 3.89 8.11 -11.35
CA PRO A 24 4.31 6.81 -11.89
C PRO A 24 4.41 6.75 -13.42
N LEU A 25 3.90 7.76 -14.14
CA LEU A 25 3.95 7.88 -15.59
C LEU A 25 5.11 8.75 -16.09
N ASP A 26 5.89 9.35 -15.19
CA ASP A 26 7.02 10.23 -15.51
C ASP A 26 8.35 9.49 -15.29
N CYS A 27 9.27 9.57 -16.26
CA CYS A 27 10.57 8.90 -16.18
C CYS A 27 11.51 9.50 -15.14
N ASP A 28 11.30 10.77 -14.77
CA ASP A 28 12.06 11.47 -13.75
C ASP A 28 11.40 11.34 -12.36
N SER A 29 10.32 10.55 -12.25
CA SER A 29 9.68 10.29 -10.98
C SER A 29 10.56 9.48 -10.04
N ILE A 30 10.49 9.83 -8.76
CA ILE A 30 11.04 9.01 -7.69
C ILE A 30 10.39 7.62 -7.73
N GLN A 31 11.22 6.60 -7.50
CA GLN A 31 10.77 5.23 -7.32
C GLN A 31 10.39 5.07 -5.85
N TRP A 32 9.09 4.95 -5.59
CA TRP A 32 8.56 4.84 -4.23
C TRP A 32 7.91 3.48 -4.00
N ASN A 33 8.26 2.84 -2.89
CA ASN A 33 7.65 1.62 -2.39
C ASN A 33 7.09 1.93 -1.00
N PHE A 34 5.78 1.86 -0.81
CA PHE A 34 5.18 2.26 0.47
C PHE A 34 5.62 1.36 1.64
N PHE A 35 6.14 0.16 1.37
CA PHE A 35 6.73 -0.69 2.41
C PHE A 35 7.93 -0.02 3.10
N ASP A 36 8.63 0.90 2.41
CA ASP A 36 9.74 1.66 2.98
C ASP A 36 9.27 2.63 4.08
N GLU A 37 7.97 2.98 4.11
CA GLU A 37 7.37 3.83 5.14
C GLU A 37 7.02 3.08 6.43
N ILE A 38 6.99 1.74 6.40
CA ILE A 38 6.62 0.92 7.56
C ILE A 38 7.83 0.84 8.51
N LYS A 39 7.77 1.58 9.63
CA LYS A 39 8.81 1.55 10.67
C LYS A 39 8.37 0.76 11.90
N ARG A 40 7.07 0.63 12.10
CA ARG A 40 6.42 -0.01 13.26
C ARG A 40 5.15 -0.73 12.82
N TRP A 41 4.73 -1.72 13.61
CA TRP A 41 3.50 -2.47 13.34
C TRP A 41 2.25 -1.60 13.16
N PRO A 42 2.01 -0.51 13.94
CA PRO A 42 0.87 0.37 13.72
C PRO A 42 0.88 1.12 12.37
N ASP A 43 2.03 1.25 11.72
CA ASP A 43 2.12 1.90 10.40
C ASP A 43 1.38 1.07 9.34
N ILE A 44 1.23 -0.25 9.55
CA ILE A 44 0.46 -1.14 8.67
C ILE A 44 -1.02 -0.78 8.68
N ASP A 45 -1.58 -0.49 9.86
CA ASP A 45 -2.99 -0.08 9.98
C ASP A 45 -3.23 1.27 9.31
N ALA A 46 -2.31 2.22 9.52
CA ALA A 46 -2.35 3.53 8.88
C ALA A 46 -2.28 3.43 7.34
N LEU A 47 -1.38 2.59 6.81
CA LEU A 47 -1.29 2.33 5.38
C LEU A 47 -2.52 1.62 4.82
N SER A 48 -3.07 0.65 5.55
CA SER A 48 -4.29 -0.05 5.14
C SER A 48 -5.47 0.93 5.04
N ALA A 49 -5.58 1.87 5.97
CA ALA A 49 -6.56 2.94 5.93
C ALA A 49 -6.33 3.96 4.80
N PHE A 50 -5.07 4.19 4.42
CA PHE A 50 -4.72 5.01 3.26
C PHE A 50 -5.09 4.33 1.93
N ILE A 51 -4.83 3.02 1.80
CA ILE A 51 -5.15 2.23 0.59
C ILE A 51 -6.66 2.08 0.41
N VAL A 52 -7.39 1.81 1.48
CA VAL A 52 -8.85 1.70 1.47
C VAL A 52 -9.42 2.91 2.22
N PRO A 53 -9.65 4.03 1.52
CA PRO A 53 -10.17 5.25 2.15
C PRO A 53 -11.59 5.02 2.68
N GLU A 54 -12.00 5.86 3.63
CA GLU A 54 -13.37 5.79 4.16
C GLU A 54 -14.41 5.99 3.05
N ASN A 55 -15.42 5.13 3.05
CA ASN A 55 -16.56 5.31 2.17
C ASN A 55 -17.41 6.48 2.70
N LYS A 56 -17.58 7.51 1.87
CA LYS A 56 -18.39 8.70 2.20
C LYS A 56 -19.90 8.44 2.16
N SER A 57 -20.33 7.29 1.65
CA SER A 57 -21.73 6.88 1.66
C SER A 57 -22.11 6.21 2.98
N HIS A 58 -23.39 6.22 3.33
CA HIS A 58 -23.95 5.43 4.44
C HIS A 58 -23.96 3.91 4.17
N SER A 59 -23.01 3.41 3.39
CA SER A 59 -22.82 1.98 3.16
C SER A 59 -22.34 1.31 4.44
N ASP A 60 -22.67 0.03 4.58
CA ASP A 60 -22.22 -0.79 5.69
C ASP A 60 -20.69 -0.67 5.90
N PRO A 61 -20.22 -0.31 7.12
CA PRO A 61 -18.80 -0.19 7.44
C PRO A 61 -17.98 -1.43 7.14
N ILE A 62 -18.59 -2.62 7.07
CA ILE A 62 -17.89 -3.87 6.73
C ILE A 62 -17.13 -3.77 5.40
N TRP A 63 -17.67 -3.04 4.42
CA TRP A 63 -17.05 -2.85 3.12
C TRP A 63 -15.82 -1.94 3.15
N THR A 64 -15.59 -1.26 4.27
CA THR A 64 -14.37 -0.49 4.53
C THR A 64 -13.42 -1.25 5.46
N HIS A 65 -13.94 -1.82 6.55
CA HIS A 65 -13.11 -2.48 7.56
C HIS A 65 -12.55 -3.83 7.12
N ALA A 66 -13.36 -4.70 6.51
CA ALA A 66 -12.89 -6.03 6.13
C ALA A 66 -11.75 -6.00 5.09
N PRO A 67 -11.79 -5.14 4.03
CA PRO A 67 -10.65 -5.00 3.13
C PRO A 67 -9.38 -4.50 3.82
N ARG A 68 -9.50 -3.57 4.77
CA ARG A 68 -8.35 -3.06 5.56
C ARG A 68 -7.69 -4.18 6.36
N GLU A 69 -8.48 -5.00 7.05
CA GLU A 69 -7.96 -6.14 7.82
C GLU A 69 -7.24 -7.16 6.92
N ILE A 70 -7.81 -7.46 5.74
CA ILE A 70 -7.18 -8.37 4.78
C ILE A 70 -5.84 -7.80 4.29
N ILE A 71 -5.82 -6.51 3.91
CA ILE A 71 -4.60 -5.85 3.43
C ILE A 71 -3.53 -5.80 4.53
N ALA A 72 -3.89 -5.43 5.76
CA ALA A 72 -2.97 -5.38 6.89
C ALA A 72 -2.32 -6.74 7.14
N ALA A 73 -3.12 -7.81 7.17
CA ALA A 73 -2.62 -9.17 7.38
C ALA A 73 -1.71 -9.66 6.24
N LEU A 74 -1.99 -9.25 4.99
CA LEU A 74 -1.13 -9.57 3.84
C LEU A 74 0.19 -8.79 3.88
N ILE A 75 0.16 -7.51 4.24
CA ILE A 75 1.37 -6.69 4.42
C ILE A 75 2.26 -7.31 5.52
N GLU A 76 1.67 -7.65 6.68
CA GLU A 76 2.39 -8.31 7.76
C GLU A 76 3.03 -9.63 7.32
N LEU A 77 2.30 -10.46 6.57
CA LEU A 77 2.82 -11.72 6.02
C LEU A 77 4.01 -11.47 5.09
N LEU A 78 3.90 -10.52 4.15
CA LEU A 78 4.96 -10.21 3.19
C LEU A 78 6.22 -9.67 3.88
N ILE A 79 6.07 -8.86 4.92
CA ILE A 79 7.18 -8.39 5.77
C ILE A 79 7.88 -9.58 6.44
N LYS A 80 7.11 -10.47 7.08
CA LYS A 80 7.67 -11.67 7.74
C LYS A 80 8.40 -12.59 6.76
N MET A 81 7.91 -12.68 5.52
CA MET A 81 8.53 -13.46 4.44
C MET A 81 9.72 -12.75 3.77
N LYS A 82 10.01 -11.49 4.10
CA LYS A 82 11.01 -10.65 3.43
C LYS A 82 10.72 -10.40 1.94
N HIS A 83 9.45 -10.40 1.55
CA HIS A 83 8.94 -10.10 0.21
C HIS A 83 8.12 -8.79 0.20
N ALA A 84 8.62 -7.76 0.89
CA ALA A 84 7.90 -6.50 1.15
C ALA A 84 8.00 -5.50 -0.01
N ASN A 85 7.22 -5.70 -1.09
CA ASN A 85 7.08 -4.73 -2.16
C ASN A 85 5.66 -4.66 -2.74
N CYS A 86 5.33 -3.52 -3.35
CA CYS A 86 4.00 -3.27 -3.95
C CYS A 86 3.57 -4.32 -4.98
N GLY A 87 4.51 -4.85 -5.77
CA GLY A 87 4.23 -5.84 -6.82
C GLY A 87 3.78 -7.19 -6.27
N GLU A 88 4.42 -7.64 -5.19
CA GLU A 88 4.04 -8.88 -4.49
C GLU A 88 2.66 -8.75 -3.83
N LEU A 89 2.39 -7.62 -3.17
CA LEU A 89 1.06 -7.37 -2.62
C LEU A 89 0.00 -7.38 -3.72
N TRP A 90 0.26 -6.71 -4.85
CA TRP A 90 -0.63 -6.69 -6.00
C TRP A 90 -0.88 -8.09 -6.58
N SER A 91 0.18 -8.90 -6.70
CA SER A 91 0.11 -10.28 -7.16
C SER A 91 -0.81 -11.14 -6.28
N VAL A 92 -0.66 -11.04 -4.95
CA VAL A 92 -1.49 -11.82 -4.01
C VAL A 92 -2.93 -11.34 -3.98
N LEU A 93 -3.17 -10.03 -4.03
CA LEU A 93 -4.53 -9.46 -4.06
C LEU A 93 -5.30 -9.87 -5.32
N ASN A 94 -4.61 -9.96 -6.47
CA ASN A 94 -5.21 -10.44 -7.72
C ASN A 94 -5.19 -11.96 -7.87
N ALA A 95 -4.60 -12.68 -6.91
CA ALA A 95 -4.72 -14.12 -6.87
C ALA A 95 -6.15 -14.53 -6.51
N GLY A 96 -6.55 -15.74 -6.90
CA GLY A 96 -7.86 -16.26 -6.52
C GLY A 96 -8.03 -16.33 -4.99
N VAL A 97 -9.27 -16.22 -4.52
CA VAL A 97 -9.64 -16.23 -3.08
C VAL A 97 -9.04 -17.41 -2.31
N SER A 98 -8.84 -18.55 -2.98
CA SER A 98 -8.19 -19.73 -2.40
C SER A 98 -6.73 -19.47 -1.99
N THR A 99 -6.00 -18.65 -2.75
CA THR A 99 -4.61 -18.26 -2.46
C THR A 99 -4.55 -17.29 -1.30
N ILE A 100 -5.40 -16.25 -1.29
CA ILE A 100 -5.50 -15.31 -0.17
C ILE A 100 -5.82 -16.06 1.13
N ARG A 101 -6.81 -16.98 1.08
CA ARG A 101 -7.17 -17.81 2.24
C ARG A 101 -6.00 -18.68 2.73
N LYS A 102 -5.19 -19.24 1.83
CA LYS A 102 -4.00 -20.02 2.20
C LYS A 102 -2.95 -19.14 2.85
N ALA A 103 -2.70 -17.96 2.29
CA ALA A 103 -1.75 -16.97 2.81
C ALA A 103 -2.10 -16.55 4.24
N LEU A 104 -3.37 -16.20 4.49
CA LEU A 104 -3.85 -15.80 5.82
C LEU A 104 -3.77 -16.93 6.85
N LYS A 105 -4.11 -18.17 6.47
CA LYS A 105 -3.94 -19.34 7.36
C LYS A 105 -2.49 -19.56 7.77
N HIS A 106 -1.54 -19.31 6.85
CA HIS A 106 -0.12 -19.43 7.13
C HIS A 106 0.37 -18.35 8.11
N SER A 107 -0.12 -17.12 7.98
CA SER A 107 0.19 -16.01 8.89
C SER A 107 -0.18 -16.33 10.35
N ASN A 108 -1.40 -16.86 10.58
CA ASN A 108 -1.84 -17.25 11.92
C ASN A 108 -0.90 -18.29 12.55
N ASN A 109 -0.46 -19.29 11.78
CA ASN A 109 0.44 -20.33 12.28
C ASN A 109 1.84 -19.82 12.64
N MET A 110 2.31 -18.73 12.02
CA MET A 110 3.57 -18.07 12.38
C MET A 110 3.42 -17.18 13.61
N CYS A 111 2.23 -16.65 13.88
CA CYS A 111 1.94 -15.83 15.06
C CYS A 111 1.89 -16.67 16.35
N VAL A 112 1.42 -17.93 16.29
CA VAL A 112 1.36 -18.83 17.47
C VAL A 112 2.72 -19.45 17.87
N ARG A 113 3.79 -19.12 17.16
CA ARG A 113 5.15 -19.64 17.42
C ARG A 113 6.14 -18.57 17.90
N GLY A 114 5.64 -17.38 18.27
CA GLY A 114 6.42 -16.29 18.87
C GLY A 114 6.34 -16.29 20.39
#